data_AF-A0A835Z4S0-F1
#
_entry.id   AF-A0A835Z4S0-F1
#
_cell.length_a   1.000
_cell.length_b   1.000
_cell.length_c   1.000
_cell.angle_alpha   90.00
_cell.angle_beta   90.00
_cell.angle_gamma   90.00
#
_symmetry.space_group_name_H-M   'P 1'
#
loop_
_entity.id
_entity.type
_entity.pdbx_description
1 polymer ?
#
loop_
_entity_poly.entity_id
_entity_poly.type
_entity_poly.pdbx_seq_one_letter_code
_entity_poly.pdbx_strand_id
1 'polypeptide(L)'
;MQVLPASCTRLLLALHIAVILTATAATRVITTLQASGDSPLQYVEFCLDCPDPHLEGSHVPALRAAHGQRAFNATGDIIYAVPNDGSAELLNPDEVAGHIALLDRGTIPLIEKVLKVQAAGAVGALLVDNGECSEDFMRCGRTGGVPEGGFAWRDQPYDWSKVKIPALLVSEKEGSRVKALMSLRSIFITGHGDQLVPL
;
A
#
# COMPACT_ATOMS: atom_id res chain seq x y z
N MET A 1 27.10 59.32 -53.64
CA MET A 1 25.95 58.46 -53.24
C MET A 1 26.47 57.03 -53.25
N GLN A 2 26.55 56.22 -52.19
CA GLN A 2 26.01 56.17 -50.82
C GLN A 2 27.13 55.61 -49.89
N VAL A 3 27.44 56.24 -48.74
CA VAL A 3 27.15 55.86 -47.33
C VAL A 3 27.69 54.49 -46.85
N LEU A 4 28.50 54.50 -45.78
CA LEU A 4 29.07 53.38 -44.97
C LEU A 4 28.04 52.84 -43.89
N PRO A 5 28.42 52.14 -42.79
CA PRO A 5 28.19 50.71 -42.50
C PRO A 5 27.41 50.44 -41.17
N ALA A 6 27.13 49.17 -40.80
CA ALA A 6 26.84 48.63 -39.44
C ALA A 6 26.44 47.14 -39.63
N SER A 7 26.61 46.15 -38.75
CA SER A 7 26.80 46.01 -37.31
C SER A 7 27.24 44.54 -37.08
N CYS A 8 28.04 44.19 -36.06
CA CYS A 8 27.58 43.51 -34.83
C CYS A 8 26.77 42.21 -35.12
N THR A 9 27.09 41.00 -34.66
CA THR A 9 27.32 40.60 -33.26
C THR A 9 27.74 39.11 -33.25
N ARG A 10 28.53 38.73 -32.24
CA ARG A 10 28.86 37.35 -31.84
C ARG A 10 27.60 36.47 -31.68
N LEU A 11 27.66 35.19 -32.08
CA LEU A 11 26.76 34.14 -31.56
C LEU A 11 27.49 32.78 -31.63
N LEU A 12 28.19 32.38 -30.56
CA LEU A 12 27.72 31.49 -29.49
C LEU A 12 27.35 30.08 -29.97
N LEU A 13 28.37 29.21 -29.90
CA LEU A 13 28.37 27.80 -29.51
C LEU A 13 27.01 27.28 -28.97
N ALA A 14 26.19 26.68 -29.82
CA ALA A 14 25.00 25.94 -29.39
C ALA A 14 25.37 24.45 -29.20
N LEU A 15 26.00 24.15 -28.07
CA LEU A 15 26.20 22.80 -27.56
C LEU A 15 24.81 22.24 -27.20
N HIS A 16 24.21 21.47 -28.11
CA HIS A 16 22.96 20.76 -27.86
C HIS A 16 23.26 19.55 -26.98
N ILE A 17 23.30 19.75 -25.66
CA ILE A 17 23.20 18.64 -24.71
C ILE A 17 21.71 18.27 -24.66
N ALA A 18 21.29 17.35 -25.53
CA ALA A 18 20.03 16.64 -25.35
C ALA A 18 20.20 15.69 -24.15
N VAL A 19 19.85 16.17 -22.96
CA VAL A 19 19.67 15.29 -21.80
C VAL A 19 18.41 14.48 -22.08
N ILE A 20 18.59 13.26 -22.58
CA ILE A 20 17.51 12.28 -22.64
C ILE A 20 17.22 11.88 -21.20
N LEU A 21 16.23 12.51 -20.59
CA LEU A 21 15.62 12.04 -19.35
C LEU A 21 14.90 10.72 -19.69
N THR A 22 15.59 9.59 -19.59
CA THR A 22 14.91 8.31 -19.54
C THR A 22 14.15 8.28 -18.22
N ALA A 23 12.84 8.53 -18.26
CA ALA A 23 11.98 8.23 -17.14
C ALA A 23 12.06 6.70 -16.93
N THR A 24 12.89 6.27 -15.98
CA THR A 24 12.79 4.91 -15.45
C THR A 24 11.41 4.82 -14.82
N ALA A 25 10.51 4.05 -15.44
CA ALA A 25 9.22 3.77 -14.85
C ALA A 25 9.50 3.16 -13.46
N ALA A 26 8.99 3.81 -12.42
CA ALA A 26 9.06 3.26 -11.08
C ALA A 26 8.32 1.92 -11.10
N THR A 27 8.97 0.88 -10.57
CA THR A 27 8.43 -0.47 -10.49
C THR A 27 7.20 -0.46 -9.58
N ARG A 28 6.05 -0.89 -10.08
CA ARG A 28 4.76 -0.85 -9.37
C ARG A 28 4.36 -2.27 -8.98
N VAL A 29 3.96 -2.42 -7.73
CA VAL A 29 3.32 -3.65 -7.26
C VAL A 29 1.81 -3.43 -7.33
N ILE A 30 1.15 -4.08 -8.29
CA ILE A 30 -0.29 -3.98 -8.45
C ILE A 30 -0.92 -5.08 -7.59
N THR A 31 -1.90 -4.71 -6.79
CA THR A 31 -2.56 -5.59 -5.82
C THR A 31 -4.07 -5.55 -6.04
N THR A 32 -4.71 -6.71 -5.94
CA THR A 32 -6.16 -6.85 -5.87
C THR A 32 -6.58 -7.40 -4.52
N LEU A 33 -7.46 -6.66 -3.83
CA LEU A 33 -8.18 -7.11 -2.64
C LEU A 33 -9.58 -7.54 -3.07
N GLN A 34 -9.85 -8.84 -3.00
CA GLN A 34 -11.15 -9.39 -3.36
C GLN A 34 -11.73 -10.18 -2.20
N ALA A 35 -13.01 -9.93 -1.92
CA ALA A 35 -13.79 -10.79 -1.06
C ALA A 35 -15.14 -11.11 -1.70
N SER A 36 -15.52 -12.38 -1.61
CA SER A 36 -16.86 -12.84 -1.97
C SER A 36 -17.36 -13.90 -0.99
N GLY A 37 -18.68 -13.91 -0.77
CA GLY A 37 -19.34 -14.85 0.14
C GLY A 37 -18.99 -14.65 1.62
N ASP A 38 -19.31 -15.67 2.41
CA ASP A 38 -19.25 -15.60 3.87
C ASP A 38 -17.94 -16.08 4.47
N SER A 39 -17.06 -16.71 3.68
CA SER A 39 -15.75 -17.18 4.16
C SER A 39 -14.96 -16.02 4.81
N PRO A 40 -14.35 -16.21 5.99
CA PRO A 40 -13.44 -15.23 6.55
C PRO A 40 -12.08 -15.24 5.84
N LEU A 41 -11.69 -16.40 5.27
CA LEU A 41 -10.49 -16.55 4.48
C LEU A 41 -10.77 -16.12 3.04
N GLN A 42 -9.95 -15.19 2.56
CA GLN A 42 -9.98 -14.58 1.24
C GLN A 42 -8.58 -14.69 0.62
N TYR A 43 -8.40 -14.09 -0.55
CA TYR A 43 -7.11 -14.03 -1.22
C TYR A 43 -6.77 -12.60 -1.61
N VAL A 44 -5.48 -12.30 -1.52
CA VAL A 44 -4.88 -11.10 -2.10
C VAL A 44 -4.05 -11.55 -3.27
N GLU A 45 -4.23 -10.90 -4.39
CA GLU A 45 -3.44 -11.14 -5.60
C GLU A 45 -2.52 -9.97 -5.83
N PHE A 46 -1.28 -10.24 -6.20
CA PHE A 46 -0.32 -9.18 -6.49
C PHE A 46 0.72 -9.59 -7.52
N CYS A 47 1.25 -8.61 -8.22
CA CYS A 47 2.29 -8.80 -9.22
C CYS A 47 3.19 -7.57 -9.33
N LEU A 48 4.38 -7.77 -9.90
CA LEU A 48 5.31 -6.71 -10.24
C LEU A 48 5.12 -6.31 -11.70
N ASP A 49 4.77 -5.05 -11.96
CA ASP A 49 4.64 -4.48 -13.32
C ASP A 49 3.80 -5.33 -14.31
N CYS A 50 2.75 -6.01 -13.83
CA CYS A 50 1.89 -6.82 -14.69
C CYS A 50 0.61 -6.08 -15.12
N PRO A 51 -0.01 -6.44 -16.25
CA PRO A 51 -1.27 -5.83 -16.67
C PRO A 51 -2.44 -6.16 -15.72
N ASP A 52 -2.47 -7.39 -15.19
CA ASP A 52 -3.56 -7.89 -14.35
C ASP A 52 -3.07 -8.95 -13.34
N PRO A 53 -3.11 -8.67 -12.01
CA PRO A 53 -2.77 -9.66 -10.98
C PRO A 53 -3.60 -10.94 -11.04
N HIS A 54 -4.82 -10.90 -11.57
CA HIS A 54 -5.68 -12.09 -11.69
C HIS A 54 -5.10 -13.14 -12.65
N LEU A 55 -4.33 -12.70 -13.66
CA LEU A 55 -3.81 -13.55 -14.73
C LEU A 55 -2.36 -13.98 -14.50
N GLU A 56 -1.55 -13.06 -13.96
CA GLU A 56 -0.09 -13.21 -13.88
C GLU A 56 0.45 -13.11 -12.44
N GLY A 57 -0.42 -12.81 -11.47
CA GLY A 57 -0.04 -12.53 -10.09
C GLY A 57 0.13 -13.76 -9.21
N SER A 58 0.85 -13.56 -8.11
CA SER A 58 0.82 -14.47 -6.98
C SER A 58 -0.45 -14.24 -6.17
N HIS A 59 -1.04 -15.30 -5.64
CA HIS A 59 -2.11 -15.20 -4.65
C HIS A 59 -1.61 -15.62 -3.28
N VAL A 60 -2.08 -14.94 -2.24
CA VAL A 60 -1.78 -15.25 -0.85
C VAL A 60 -3.05 -15.27 -0.01
N PRO A 61 -3.16 -16.18 0.97
CA PRO A 61 -4.30 -16.19 1.87
C PRO A 61 -4.33 -14.91 2.69
N ALA A 62 -5.53 -14.36 2.88
CA ALA A 62 -5.74 -13.20 3.71
C ALA A 62 -7.03 -13.34 4.52
N LEU A 63 -7.02 -12.83 5.74
CA LEU A 63 -8.15 -12.84 6.63
C LEU A 63 -8.93 -11.52 6.47
N ARG A 64 -10.24 -11.62 6.24
CA ARG A 64 -11.14 -10.47 6.24
C ARG A 64 -11.43 -10.02 7.67
N ALA A 65 -11.82 -8.76 7.84
CA ALA A 65 -12.43 -8.30 9.09
C ALA A 65 -13.72 -9.09 9.37
N ALA A 66 -13.97 -9.41 10.65
CA ALA A 66 -15.19 -10.07 11.08
C ALA A 66 -16.44 -9.18 10.87
N HIS A 67 -16.23 -7.87 10.85
CA HIS A 67 -17.25 -6.84 10.66
C HIS A 67 -16.97 -6.02 9.40
N GLY A 68 -17.99 -5.31 8.90
CA GLY A 68 -17.85 -4.45 7.72
C GLY A 68 -18.28 -5.14 6.42
N GLN A 69 -17.66 -4.74 5.30
CA GLN A 69 -18.07 -5.16 3.97
C GLN A 69 -17.81 -6.66 3.73
N ARG A 70 -18.82 -7.37 3.24
CA ARG A 70 -18.73 -8.81 2.94
C ARG A 70 -18.28 -9.11 1.51
N ALA A 71 -18.57 -8.20 0.59
CA ALA A 71 -18.18 -8.31 -0.81
C ALA A 71 -17.51 -7.02 -1.26
N PHE A 72 -16.36 -7.14 -1.89
CA PHE A 72 -15.61 -6.02 -2.46
C PHE A 72 -14.63 -6.52 -3.50
N ASN A 73 -14.24 -5.61 -4.39
CA ASN A 73 -13.13 -5.78 -5.32
C ASN A 73 -12.44 -4.41 -5.44
N ALA A 74 -11.17 -4.33 -5.09
CA ALA A 74 -10.35 -3.14 -5.27
C ALA A 74 -8.99 -3.54 -5.82
N THR A 75 -8.60 -2.91 -6.94
CA THR A 75 -7.30 -3.09 -7.58
C THR A 75 -6.59 -1.75 -7.66
N GLY A 76 -5.30 -1.74 -7.36
CA GLY A 76 -4.46 -0.55 -7.47
C GLY A 76 -3.02 -0.85 -7.09
N ASP A 77 -2.15 0.15 -7.21
CA ASP A 77 -0.81 0.01 -6.66
C ASP A 77 -0.89 -0.14 -5.15
N ILE A 78 0.07 -0.88 -4.59
CA ILE A 78 0.27 -0.91 -3.15
C ILE A 78 1.36 0.05 -2.72
N ILE A 79 1.04 0.89 -1.74
CA ILE A 79 1.92 1.92 -1.17
C ILE A 79 2.13 1.62 0.30
N TYR A 80 3.38 1.64 0.75
CA TYR A 80 3.67 1.45 2.16
C TYR A 80 3.41 2.75 2.92
N ALA A 81 2.46 2.71 3.85
CA ALA A 81 2.18 3.83 4.73
C ALA A 81 3.41 4.19 5.57
N VAL A 82 3.59 5.48 5.86
CA VAL A 82 4.60 5.99 6.79
C VAL A 82 3.88 6.84 7.85
N PRO A 83 3.96 6.53 9.15
CA PRO A 83 4.67 5.39 9.73
C PRO A 83 4.11 4.04 9.27
N ASN A 84 4.98 3.04 9.18
CA ASN A 84 4.67 1.71 8.68
C ASN A 84 3.55 1.01 9.46
N ASP A 85 3.43 1.30 10.76
CA ASP A 85 2.36 0.77 11.59
C ASP A 85 1.18 1.75 11.77
N GLY A 86 1.17 2.89 11.10
CA GLY A 86 0.12 3.91 11.24
C GLY A 86 -0.04 4.45 12.67
N SER A 87 0.98 4.32 13.53
CA SER A 87 0.93 4.77 14.93
C SER A 87 0.72 6.28 15.09
N ALA A 88 1.02 7.07 14.06
CA ALA A 88 0.78 8.52 14.02
C ALA A 88 0.04 8.91 12.73
N GLU A 89 -0.15 10.21 12.51
CA GLU A 89 -0.61 10.75 11.24
C GLU A 89 0.34 10.34 10.11
N LEU A 90 -0.22 10.10 8.92
CA LEU A 90 0.57 9.67 7.77
C LEU A 90 1.47 10.81 7.28
N LEU A 91 2.73 10.47 7.05
CA LEU A 91 3.75 11.35 6.49
C LEU A 91 3.75 11.34 4.96
N ASN A 92 3.15 10.33 4.34
CA ASN A 92 2.99 10.21 2.89
C ASN A 92 1.52 10.07 2.43
N PRO A 93 0.59 10.93 2.89
CA PRO A 93 -0.83 10.81 2.54
C PRO A 93 -1.08 10.98 1.05
N ASP A 94 -0.33 11.84 0.36
CA ASP A 94 -0.47 12.08 -1.08
C ASP A 94 -0.08 10.86 -1.92
N GLU A 95 0.87 10.04 -1.44
CA GLU A 95 1.23 8.77 -2.09
C GLU A 95 0.17 7.70 -1.84
N VAL A 96 -0.42 7.67 -0.64
CA VAL A 96 -1.44 6.70 -0.25
C VAL A 96 -2.79 6.97 -0.96
N ALA A 97 -3.10 8.23 -1.25
CA ALA A 97 -4.34 8.63 -1.91
C ALA A 97 -4.54 7.91 -3.25
N GLY A 98 -5.68 7.25 -3.42
CA GLY A 98 -6.02 6.50 -4.64
C GLY A 98 -5.40 5.09 -4.73
N HIS A 99 -4.60 4.67 -3.76
CA HIS A 99 -3.87 3.40 -3.77
C HIS A 99 -4.30 2.46 -2.64
N ILE A 100 -3.86 1.20 -2.69
CA ILE A 100 -3.99 0.27 -1.59
C ILE A 100 -2.86 0.56 -0.59
N ALA A 101 -3.20 0.83 0.66
CA ALA A 101 -2.20 1.08 1.69
C ALA A 101 -1.76 -0.24 2.35
N LEU A 102 -0.46 -0.51 2.37
CA LEU A 102 0.14 -1.55 3.21
C LEU A 102 0.47 -0.96 4.59
N LEU A 103 0.06 -1.62 5.67
CA LEU A 103 0.50 -1.28 7.03
C LEU A 103 0.90 -2.51 7.82
N ASP A 104 1.88 -2.34 8.69
CA ASP A 104 2.25 -3.35 9.68
C ASP A 104 1.34 -3.29 10.89
N ARG A 105 1.05 -4.47 11.42
CA ARG A 105 0.50 -4.60 12.75
C ARG A 105 1.50 -4.02 13.74
N GLY A 106 0.97 -3.29 14.71
CA GLY A 106 1.76 -2.56 15.68
C GLY A 106 0.96 -2.35 16.95
N THR A 107 1.18 -1.22 17.61
CA THR A 107 0.64 -0.97 18.96
C THR A 107 -0.81 -0.46 18.97
N ILE A 108 -1.26 0.17 17.88
CA ILE A 108 -2.62 0.70 17.77
C ILE A 108 -3.60 -0.33 17.19
N PRO A 109 -4.92 -0.20 17.47
CA PRO A 109 -5.95 -1.08 16.93
C PRO A 109 -5.97 -1.12 15.39
N LEU A 110 -6.28 -2.28 14.81
CA LEU A 110 -6.34 -2.47 13.35
C LEU A 110 -7.36 -1.55 12.68
N ILE A 111 -8.52 -1.36 13.29
CA ILE A 111 -9.54 -0.44 12.78
C ILE A 111 -9.04 1.00 12.69
N GLU A 112 -8.23 1.46 13.66
CA GLU A 112 -7.66 2.82 13.64
C GLU A 112 -6.71 3.00 12.46
N LYS A 113 -5.87 2.00 12.18
CA LYS A 113 -4.98 1.99 11.00
C LYS A 113 -5.79 2.13 9.70
N VAL A 114 -6.84 1.33 9.55
CA VAL A 114 -7.71 1.34 8.36
C VAL A 114 -8.40 2.69 8.20
N LEU A 115 -8.91 3.28 9.28
CA LEU A 115 -9.56 4.59 9.24
C LEU A 115 -8.57 5.72 8.89
N LYS A 116 -7.31 5.65 9.33
CA LYS A 116 -6.27 6.63 8.98
C LYS A 116 -5.97 6.63 7.48
N VAL A 117 -5.73 5.45 6.88
CA VAL A 117 -5.45 5.38 5.44
C VAL A 117 -6.69 5.70 4.61
N GLN A 118 -7.88 5.33 5.09
CA GLN A 118 -9.13 5.78 4.47
C GLN A 118 -9.26 7.31 4.48
N ALA A 119 -8.91 7.98 5.59
CA ALA A 119 -8.94 9.44 5.67
C ALA A 119 -7.92 10.10 4.73
N ALA A 120 -6.79 9.44 4.46
CA ALA A 120 -5.82 9.84 3.45
C ALA A 120 -6.22 9.50 2.00
N GLY A 121 -7.41 8.91 1.79
CA GLY A 121 -7.93 8.63 0.45
C GLY A 121 -7.47 7.31 -0.16
N ALA A 122 -6.93 6.37 0.64
CA ALA A 122 -6.66 5.01 0.18
C ALA A 122 -7.96 4.35 -0.35
N VAL A 123 -7.83 3.47 -1.33
CA VAL A 123 -8.95 2.68 -1.88
C VAL A 123 -9.06 1.28 -1.26
N GLY A 124 -8.07 0.89 -0.45
CA GLY A 124 -8.01 -0.39 0.26
C GLY A 124 -6.89 -0.39 1.31
N ALA A 125 -6.96 -1.31 2.27
CA ALA A 125 -5.96 -1.51 3.29
C ALA A 125 -5.53 -2.98 3.36
N LEU A 126 -4.23 -3.21 3.21
CA LEU A 126 -3.60 -4.51 3.44
C LEU A 126 -2.77 -4.43 4.73
N LEU A 127 -3.22 -5.14 5.75
CA LEU A 127 -2.55 -5.22 7.04
C LEU A 127 -1.60 -6.43 7.04
N VAL A 128 -0.40 -6.28 7.57
CA VAL A 128 0.57 -7.37 7.73
C VAL A 128 0.66 -7.75 9.20
N ASP A 129 0.42 -9.02 9.52
CA ASP A 129 0.56 -9.52 10.88
C ASP A 129 2.03 -9.50 11.35
N ASN A 130 2.22 -9.51 12.68
CA ASN A 130 3.53 -9.50 13.34
C ASN A 130 4.03 -10.89 13.76
N GLY A 131 3.52 -11.97 13.15
CA GLY A 131 3.91 -13.35 13.42
C GLY A 131 3.09 -14.05 14.51
N GLU A 132 2.01 -13.42 14.99
CA GLU A 132 1.08 -14.01 15.95
C GLU A 132 0.04 -14.92 15.27
N CYS A 133 -0.20 -14.72 13.98
CA CYS A 133 -1.07 -15.54 13.16
C CYS A 133 -0.35 -16.76 12.59
N SER A 134 -1.00 -17.93 12.64
CA SER A 134 -0.64 -19.05 11.78
C SER A 134 -0.98 -18.74 10.32
N GLU A 135 -0.25 -19.34 9.38
CA GLU A 135 -0.45 -19.13 7.93
C GLU A 135 -1.86 -19.48 7.42
N ASP A 136 -2.56 -20.38 8.12
CA ASP A 136 -3.95 -20.77 7.85
C ASP A 136 -4.98 -19.90 8.59
N PHE A 137 -4.52 -18.90 9.35
CA PHE A 137 -5.34 -18.02 10.20
C PHE A 137 -6.23 -18.76 11.21
N MET A 138 -5.96 -20.04 11.53
CA MET A 138 -6.70 -20.77 12.55
C MET A 138 -6.34 -20.31 13.97
N ARG A 139 -5.16 -19.71 14.15
CA ARG A 139 -4.68 -19.17 15.43
C ARG A 139 -4.06 -17.79 15.19
N CYS A 140 -4.76 -16.74 15.61
CA CYS A 140 -4.34 -15.33 15.46
C CYS A 140 -4.38 -14.54 16.77
N GLY A 141 -4.21 -15.24 17.91
CA GLY A 141 -4.22 -14.62 19.22
C GLY A 141 -5.46 -13.78 19.49
N ARG A 142 -5.26 -12.54 19.95
CA ARG A 142 -6.36 -11.61 20.27
C ARG A 142 -7.00 -10.96 19.04
N THR A 143 -6.32 -11.00 17.90
CA THR A 143 -6.80 -10.43 16.64
C THR A 143 -8.05 -11.14 16.13
N GLY A 144 -8.18 -12.44 16.37
CA GLY A 144 -9.22 -13.27 15.76
C GLY A 144 -8.75 -13.89 14.46
N GLY A 145 -9.17 -15.13 14.24
CA GLY A 145 -8.85 -15.94 13.07
C GLY A 145 -10.10 -16.37 12.33
N VAL A 146 -9.95 -17.45 11.56
CA VAL A 146 -11.04 -18.13 10.85
C VAL A 146 -12.18 -18.57 11.80
N PRO A 147 -11.93 -19.17 12.98
CA PRO A 147 -13.01 -19.61 13.87
C PRO A 147 -13.90 -18.48 14.38
N GLU A 148 -13.34 -17.27 14.52
CA GLU A 148 -14.07 -16.08 14.96
C GLU A 148 -14.73 -15.31 13.80
N GLY A 149 -14.62 -15.81 12.57
CA GLY A 149 -15.21 -15.19 11.38
C GLY A 149 -14.41 -14.02 10.81
N GLY A 150 -13.15 -13.85 11.23
CA GLY A 150 -12.27 -12.80 10.75
C GLY A 150 -11.46 -12.14 11.87
N PHE A 151 -10.61 -11.19 11.48
CA PHE A 151 -9.91 -10.36 12.46
C PHE A 151 -10.86 -9.30 13.05
N ALA A 152 -10.46 -8.71 14.19
CA ALA A 152 -11.23 -7.70 14.91
C ALA A 152 -12.63 -8.18 15.39
N TRP A 153 -12.79 -9.48 15.63
CA TRP A 153 -14.08 -10.05 16.05
C TRP A 153 -14.64 -9.48 17.36
N ARG A 154 -13.76 -9.01 18.26
CA ARG A 154 -14.13 -8.37 19.54
C ARG A 154 -14.50 -6.90 19.41
N ASP A 155 -14.22 -6.28 18.26
CA ASP A 155 -14.54 -4.87 18.05
C ASP A 155 -16.06 -4.70 17.97
N GLN A 156 -16.52 -3.47 18.24
CA GLN A 156 -17.94 -3.15 18.08
C GLN A 156 -18.27 -3.06 16.58
N PRO A 157 -19.31 -3.77 16.09
CA PRO A 157 -19.72 -3.70 14.69
C PRO A 157 -20.01 -2.28 14.20
N TYR A 158 -20.49 -1.41 15.10
CA TYR A 158 -20.76 -0.01 14.81
C TYR A 158 -19.50 0.77 14.39
N ASP A 159 -18.35 0.50 15.00
CA ASP A 159 -17.12 1.20 14.62
C ASP A 159 -16.68 0.80 13.21
N TRP A 160 -16.81 -0.49 12.88
CA TRP A 160 -16.54 -1.03 11.55
C TRP A 160 -17.53 -0.53 10.48
N SER A 161 -18.71 -0.03 10.86
CA SER A 161 -19.63 0.61 9.91
C SER A 161 -19.05 1.90 9.28
N LYS A 162 -18.03 2.51 9.91
CA LYS A 162 -17.31 3.69 9.43
C LYS A 162 -16.24 3.33 8.38
N VAL A 163 -15.85 2.07 8.29
CA VAL A 163 -14.89 1.56 7.30
C VAL A 163 -15.61 1.35 5.97
N LYS A 164 -15.19 2.11 4.97
CA LYS A 164 -15.73 2.19 3.60
C LYS A 164 -14.77 1.63 2.54
N ILE A 165 -13.55 1.30 2.92
CA ILE A 165 -12.57 0.64 2.05
C ILE A 165 -12.41 -0.84 2.43
N PRO A 166 -12.04 -1.71 1.49
CA PRO A 166 -11.63 -3.08 1.79
C PRO A 166 -10.47 -3.12 2.79
N ALA A 167 -10.52 -4.08 3.72
CA ALA A 167 -9.45 -4.33 4.67
C ALA A 167 -9.21 -5.83 4.81
N LEU A 168 -7.98 -6.26 4.53
CA LEU A 168 -7.54 -7.65 4.65
C LEU A 168 -6.26 -7.72 5.50
N LEU A 169 -6.06 -8.83 6.21
CA LEU A 169 -4.86 -9.13 7.00
C LEU A 169 -4.12 -10.32 6.36
N VAL A 170 -2.85 -10.15 6.03
CA VAL A 170 -1.95 -11.24 5.59
C VAL A 170 -1.00 -11.64 6.73
N SER A 171 -0.43 -12.85 6.67
CA SER A 171 0.59 -13.28 7.63
C SER A 171 1.87 -12.45 7.46
N GLU A 172 2.73 -12.46 8.47
CA GLU A 172 4.06 -11.80 8.40
C GLU A 172 4.87 -12.28 7.19
N LYS A 173 4.85 -13.59 6.94
CA LYS A 173 5.56 -14.22 5.83
C LYS A 173 5.02 -13.75 4.48
N GLU A 174 3.71 -13.75 4.30
CA GLU A 174 3.10 -13.33 3.03
C GLU A 174 3.21 -11.82 2.81
N GLY A 175 3.08 -11.01 3.87
CA GLY A 175 3.37 -9.57 3.81
C GLY A 175 4.82 -9.27 3.44
N SER A 176 5.77 -10.07 3.91
CA SER A 176 7.18 -9.95 3.53
C SER A 176 7.40 -10.25 2.04
N ARG A 177 6.64 -11.17 1.44
CA ARG A 177 6.69 -11.43 -0.01
C ARG A 177 6.20 -10.23 -0.81
N VAL A 178 5.15 -9.56 -0.35
CA VAL A 178 4.66 -8.32 -0.98
C VAL A 178 5.70 -7.22 -0.87
N LYS A 179 6.23 -6.97 0.33
CA LYS A 179 7.28 -5.96 0.57
C LYS A 179 8.55 -6.20 -0.25
N ALA A 180 8.93 -7.46 -0.48
CA ALA A 180 10.11 -7.81 -1.26
C ALA A 180 10.01 -7.40 -2.74
N LEU A 181 8.79 -7.19 -3.26
CA LEU A 181 8.56 -6.68 -4.60
C LEU A 181 8.50 -5.15 -4.64
N MET A 182 8.33 -4.50 -3.49
CA MET A 182 8.23 -3.04 -3.40
C MET A 182 9.63 -2.41 -3.42
N SER A 183 9.76 -1.29 -4.12
CA SER A 183 10.97 -0.46 -4.07
C SER A 183 11.01 0.32 -2.75
N LEU A 184 11.56 -0.29 -1.70
CA LEU A 184 11.63 0.28 -0.35
C LEU A 184 13.06 0.59 0.08
N ARG A 185 13.23 1.66 0.87
CA ARG A 185 14.49 1.95 1.59
C ARG A 185 14.22 2.21 3.06
N SER A 186 15.17 1.85 3.92
CA SER A 186 15.11 2.19 5.34
C SER A 186 15.61 3.61 5.58
N ILE A 187 14.83 4.40 6.32
CA ILE A 187 15.18 5.75 6.79
C ILE A 187 14.83 5.87 8.27
N PHE A 188 15.73 6.45 9.05
CA PHE A 188 15.41 6.88 10.42
C PHE A 188 14.59 8.17 10.40
N ILE A 189 13.38 8.11 10.94
CA ILE A 189 12.49 9.27 11.11
C ILE A 189 12.40 9.60 12.59
N THR A 190 12.77 10.84 12.96
CA THR A 190 12.68 11.33 14.34
C THR A 190 11.28 11.14 14.89
N GLY A 191 11.16 10.45 16.03
CA GLY A 191 9.88 10.14 16.67
C GLY A 191 9.21 8.84 16.21
N HIS A 192 9.68 8.22 15.11
CA HIS A 192 9.12 6.97 14.57
C HIS A 192 10.16 5.85 14.44
N GLY A 193 11.46 6.15 14.57
CA GLY A 193 12.52 5.16 14.42
C GLY A 193 12.79 4.83 12.96
N ASP A 194 13.31 3.63 12.71
CA ASP A 194 13.56 3.16 11.33
C ASP A 194 12.25 2.82 10.64
N GLN A 195 12.07 3.36 9.44
CA GLN A 195 10.88 3.19 8.61
C GLN A 195 11.29 2.77 7.20
N LEU A 196 10.57 1.81 6.64
CA LEU A 196 10.65 1.47 5.22
C LEU A 196 9.77 2.44 4.44
N VAL A 197 10.39 3.26 3.59
CA VAL A 197 9.67 4.23 2.77
C VAL A 197 9.70 3.83 1.30
N PRO A 198 8.62 4.08 0.54
CA PRO A 198 8.63 3.98 -0.92
C PRO A 198 9.72 4.87 -1.55
N LEU A 199 10.29 4.41 -2.67
CA LEU A 199 11.30 5.13 -3.46
C LEU A 199 10.71 6.02 -4.54
#